data_AF-A0A5B0CNA2-F1
#
_entry.id   AF-A0A5B0CNA2-F1
#
_cell.length_a   1.000
_cell.length_b   1.000
_cell.length_c   1.000
_cell.angle_alpha   90.00
_cell.angle_beta   90.00
_cell.angle_gamma   90.00
#
_symmetry.space_group_name_H-M   'P 1'
#
loop_
_entity.id
_entity.type
_entity.pdbx_description
1 polymer ?
#
loop_
_entity_poly.entity_id
_entity_poly.type
_entity_poly.pdbx_seq_one_letter_code
_entity_poly.pdbx_strand_id
1 'polypeptide(L)'
;MKNKPSIFSNVFKFVLLIATGVLLTFVLISYGVPKLVVFLIVLALYVSVSILWPFYIIYKAKSLRAIGRYISSNHRKPIFGYSYALANGDMRDVENALKRIMNTYKQQDMSDIYGANLALFQNNSKKLLEHADNISGQEYKDYYFGHAYVMNGNFDKASGFLAKLHTPWMIHSLKAYTALKQGNQSKFLQEADQSIKSTLGMQRYVLHHTMRRFKNGDF
;
A
#
# COMPACT_ATOMS: atom_id res chain seq x y z
N MET A 1 16.16 5.15 -18.27
CA MET A 1 15.49 6.28 -18.96
C MET A 1 14.47 6.91 -18.02
N LYS A 2 14.69 8.18 -17.61
CA LYS A 2 13.76 8.96 -16.78
C LYS A 2 12.57 9.42 -17.63
N ASN A 3 11.47 8.67 -17.65
CA ASN A 3 10.22 9.20 -18.17
C ASN A 3 9.72 10.29 -17.20
N LYS A 4 9.89 11.57 -17.53
CA LYS A 4 9.14 12.67 -16.91
C LYS A 4 7.65 12.37 -17.15
N PRO A 5 6.82 12.06 -16.12
CA PRO A 5 5.38 12.11 -16.32
C PRO A 5 5.02 13.57 -16.57
N SER A 6 4.51 13.83 -17.77
CA SER A 6 4.21 15.17 -18.23
C SER A 6 3.08 15.74 -17.36
N ILE A 7 3.30 16.92 -16.77
CA ILE A 7 2.23 17.70 -16.13
C ILE A 7 1.05 17.83 -17.12
N PHE A 8 1.38 17.91 -18.42
CA PHE A 8 0.45 17.79 -19.53
C PHE A 8 -0.51 16.60 -19.46
N SER A 9 -0.10 15.40 -19.03
CA SER A 9 -1.03 14.25 -18.99
C SER A 9 -2.12 14.40 -17.93
N ASN A 10 -1.82 14.98 -16.77
CA ASN A 10 -2.82 15.17 -15.72
C ASN A 10 -3.71 16.37 -16.02
N VAL A 11 -3.13 17.45 -16.54
CA VAL A 11 -3.90 18.62 -17.03
C VAL A 11 -4.80 18.20 -18.19
N PHE A 12 -4.30 17.41 -19.14
CA PHE A 12 -5.09 16.90 -20.27
C PHE A 12 -6.27 16.03 -19.82
N LYS A 13 -6.06 15.10 -18.86
CA LYS A 13 -7.15 14.30 -18.30
C LYS A 13 -8.21 15.15 -17.59
N PHE A 14 -7.78 16.19 -16.88
CA PHE A 14 -8.68 17.13 -16.21
C PHE A 14 -9.49 17.96 -17.21
N VAL A 15 -8.83 18.50 -18.23
CA VAL A 15 -9.48 19.23 -19.34
C VAL A 15 -10.47 18.31 -20.07
N LEU A 16 -10.09 17.06 -20.35
CA LEU A 16 -10.96 16.08 -21.00
C LEU A 16 -12.20 15.76 -20.14
N LEU A 17 -12.03 15.64 -18.83
CA LEU A 17 -13.14 15.41 -17.90
C LEU A 17 -14.11 16.59 -17.89
N ILE A 18 -13.61 17.82 -17.83
CA ILE A 18 -14.44 19.04 -17.92
C ILE A 18 -15.14 19.11 -19.28
N ALA A 19 -14.42 18.91 -20.38
CA ALA A 19 -14.99 18.95 -21.73
C ALA A 19 -16.11 17.92 -21.90
N THR A 20 -15.91 16.70 -21.39
CA THR A 20 -16.94 15.66 -21.37
C THR A 20 -18.15 16.07 -20.53
N GLY A 21 -17.93 16.68 -19.36
CA GLY A 21 -19.00 17.17 -18.49
C GLY A 21 -19.82 18.29 -19.15
N VAL A 22 -19.16 19.23 -19.81
CA VAL A 22 -19.83 20.33 -20.56
C VAL A 22 -20.63 19.76 -21.74
N LEU A 23 -20.04 18.86 -22.53
CA LEU A 23 -20.71 18.22 -23.65
C LEU A 23 -21.95 17.43 -23.19
N LEU A 24 -21.81 16.65 -22.12
CA LEU A 24 -22.91 15.88 -21.54
C LEU A 24 -24.04 16.81 -21.06
N THR A 25 -23.69 17.92 -20.40
CA THR A 25 -24.66 18.93 -19.97
C THR A 25 -25.43 19.51 -21.15
N PHE A 26 -24.73 19.90 -22.21
CA PHE A 26 -25.33 20.46 -23.42
C PHE A 26 -26.30 19.46 -24.08
N VAL A 27 -25.88 18.20 -24.22
CA VAL A 27 -26.72 17.14 -24.79
C VAL A 27 -27.99 16.92 -23.95
N LEU A 28 -27.86 16.75 -22.63
CA LEU A 28 -29.01 16.46 -21.77
C LEU A 28 -30.03 17.60 -21.71
N ILE A 29 -29.56 18.85 -21.68
CA ILE A 29 -30.45 20.02 -21.74
C ILE A 29 -31.16 20.09 -23.09
N SER A 30 -30.47 19.77 -24.19
CA SER A 30 -31.06 19.75 -25.54
C SER A 30 -32.18 18.69 -25.68
N TYR A 31 -32.08 17.58 -24.94
CA TYR A 31 -33.14 16.57 -24.84
C TYR A 31 -34.27 16.95 -23.86
N GLY A 32 -34.26 18.16 -23.29
CA GLY A 32 -35.30 18.65 -22.39
C GLY A 32 -35.24 18.10 -20.96
N VAL A 33 -34.12 17.48 -20.56
CA VAL A 33 -33.96 16.96 -19.20
C VAL A 33 -33.96 18.13 -18.19
N PRO A 34 -34.70 18.01 -17.06
CA PRO A 34 -34.74 19.06 -16.05
C PRO A 34 -33.35 19.42 -15.53
N LYS A 35 -33.05 20.72 -15.39
CA LYS A 35 -31.71 21.23 -15.02
C LYS A 35 -31.15 20.59 -13.73
N LEU A 36 -32.01 20.37 -12.73
CA LEU A 36 -31.61 19.72 -11.48
C LEU A 36 -31.13 18.27 -11.72
N VAL A 37 -31.82 17.52 -12.59
CA VAL A 37 -31.45 16.15 -12.94
C VAL A 37 -30.12 16.13 -13.71
N VAL A 38 -29.93 17.04 -14.67
CA VAL A 38 -28.65 17.20 -15.38
C VAL A 38 -27.51 17.49 -14.41
N PHE A 39 -27.71 18.43 -13.48
CA PHE A 39 -26.73 18.75 -12.45
C PHE A 39 -26.34 17.52 -11.61
N LEU A 40 -27.33 16.74 -11.15
CA LEU A 40 -27.08 15.52 -10.37
C LEU A 40 -26.31 14.47 -11.17
N ILE A 41 -26.62 14.27 -12.45
CA ILE A 41 -25.92 13.33 -13.33
C ILE A 41 -24.44 13.73 -13.49
N VAL A 42 -24.18 15.00 -13.79
CA VAL A 42 -22.81 15.51 -13.99
C VAL A 42 -22.02 15.44 -12.69
N LEU A 43 -22.64 15.80 -11.56
CA LEU A 43 -22.04 15.68 -10.24
C LEU A 43 -21.69 14.21 -9.93
N ALA A 44 -22.61 13.28 -10.16
CA ALA A 44 -22.39 11.86 -9.94
C ALA A 44 -21.24 11.32 -10.80
N LEU A 45 -21.16 11.72 -12.07
CA LEU A 45 -20.04 11.37 -12.97
C LEU A 45 -18.71 11.89 -12.41
N TYR A 46 -18.67 13.16 -12.01
CA TYR A 46 -17.46 13.79 -11.49
C TYR A 46 -16.96 13.11 -10.20
N VAL A 47 -17.87 12.85 -9.25
CA VAL A 47 -17.57 12.13 -8.01
C VAL A 47 -17.09 10.71 -8.30
N SER A 48 -17.74 10.02 -9.25
CA SER A 48 -17.38 8.64 -9.60
C SER A 48 -15.95 8.53 -10.13
N VAL A 49 -15.57 9.41 -11.06
CA VAL A 49 -14.22 9.40 -11.65
C VAL A 49 -13.16 9.92 -10.68
N SER A 50 -13.47 10.98 -9.92
CA SER A 50 -12.47 11.67 -9.08
C SER A 50 -12.25 11.01 -7.73
N ILE A 51 -13.27 10.36 -7.16
CA ILE A 51 -13.24 9.81 -5.80
C ILE A 51 -13.43 8.30 -5.82
N LEU A 52 -14.55 7.81 -6.38
CA LEU A 52 -14.88 6.38 -6.29
C LEU A 52 -13.85 5.50 -6.99
N TRP A 53 -13.35 5.92 -8.17
CA TRP A 53 -12.35 5.15 -8.90
C TRP A 53 -11.01 5.03 -8.15
N PRO A 54 -10.35 6.12 -7.70
CA PRO A 54 -9.17 6.02 -6.84
C PRO A 54 -9.42 5.21 -5.57
N PHE A 55 -10.55 5.41 -4.90
CA PHE A 55 -10.91 4.68 -3.69
C PHE A 55 -11.02 3.17 -3.96
N TYR A 56 -11.69 2.78 -5.04
CA TYR A 56 -11.78 1.38 -5.46
C TYR A 56 -10.38 0.79 -5.69
N ILE A 57 -9.49 1.49 -6.38
CA ILE A 57 -8.12 1.01 -6.61
C ILE A 57 -7.35 0.87 -5.30
N ILE A 58 -7.45 1.84 -4.40
CA ILE A 58 -6.70 1.86 -3.14
C ILE A 58 -7.17 0.78 -2.17
N TYR A 59 -8.47 0.49 -2.10
CA TYR A 59 -9.04 -0.35 -1.04
C TYR A 59 -9.65 -1.67 -1.50
N LYS A 60 -10.09 -1.78 -2.76
CA LYS A 60 -10.94 -2.91 -3.22
C LYS A 60 -10.39 -3.67 -4.43
N ALA A 61 -9.47 -3.09 -5.20
CA ALA A 61 -8.95 -3.75 -6.40
C ALA A 61 -8.17 -5.03 -6.07
N LYS A 62 -8.39 -6.09 -6.86
CA LYS A 62 -7.59 -7.35 -6.78
C LYS A 62 -6.42 -7.37 -7.77
N SER A 63 -6.53 -6.60 -8.85
CA SER A 63 -5.58 -6.63 -9.95
C SER A 63 -4.31 -5.84 -9.62
N LEU A 64 -3.18 -6.56 -9.44
CA LEU A 64 -1.86 -5.94 -9.24
C LEU A 64 -1.48 -5.01 -10.40
N ARG A 65 -1.91 -5.31 -11.62
CA ARG A 65 -1.67 -4.45 -12.80
C ARG A 65 -2.42 -3.13 -12.69
N ALA A 66 -3.68 -3.15 -12.27
CA ALA A 66 -4.48 -1.94 -12.10
C ALA A 66 -3.90 -1.05 -10.97
N ILE A 67 -3.58 -1.67 -9.83
CA ILE A 67 -2.97 -0.98 -8.68
C ILE A 67 -1.60 -0.40 -9.08
N GLY A 68 -0.75 -1.19 -9.74
CA GLY A 68 0.58 -0.76 -10.20
C GLY A 68 0.54 0.42 -11.17
N ARG A 69 -0.42 0.45 -12.12
CA ARG A 69 -0.62 1.61 -13.01
C ARG A 69 -1.00 2.87 -12.24
N TYR A 70 -1.89 2.73 -11.27
CA TYR A 70 -2.31 3.84 -10.41
C TYR A 70 -1.14 4.36 -9.56
N ILE A 71 -0.40 3.47 -8.90
CA ILE A 71 0.80 3.81 -8.12
C ILE A 71 1.84 4.49 -9.01
N SER A 72 2.15 3.93 -10.18
CA SER A 72 3.10 4.52 -11.13
C SER A 72 2.68 5.93 -11.57
N SER A 73 1.39 6.20 -11.70
CA SER A 73 0.90 7.55 -12.04
C SER A 73 0.95 8.52 -10.85
N ASN A 74 0.99 8.01 -9.61
CA ASN A 74 0.86 8.80 -8.37
C ASN A 74 2.11 8.74 -7.46
N HIS A 75 3.19 8.06 -7.85
CA HIS A 75 4.37 7.77 -7.03
C HIS A 75 5.08 9.02 -6.46
N ARG A 76 4.82 10.20 -7.03
CA ARG A 76 5.32 11.46 -6.51
C ARG A 76 4.73 11.80 -5.14
N LYS A 77 3.51 11.37 -4.83
CA LYS A 77 2.93 11.50 -3.49
C LYS A 77 3.64 10.50 -2.56
N PRO A 78 4.14 10.91 -1.38
CA PRO A 78 4.99 10.07 -0.54
C PRO A 78 4.39 8.69 -0.25
N ILE A 79 3.10 8.63 0.09
CA ILE A 79 2.40 7.38 0.43
C ILE A 79 2.45 6.31 -0.68
N PHE A 80 2.46 6.73 -1.96
CA PHE A 80 2.56 5.81 -3.10
C PHE A 80 4.01 5.57 -3.52
N GLY A 81 4.93 6.44 -3.12
CA GLY A 81 6.36 6.32 -3.42
C GLY A 81 6.96 5.05 -2.85
N TYR A 82 6.62 4.68 -1.61
CA TYR A 82 7.09 3.44 -0.98
C TYR A 82 6.62 2.20 -1.76
N SER A 83 5.33 2.10 -2.07
CA SER A 83 4.81 0.98 -2.85
C SER A 83 5.42 0.91 -4.25
N TYR A 84 5.67 2.06 -4.88
CA TYR A 84 6.38 2.13 -6.16
C TYR A 84 7.81 1.61 -6.07
N ALA A 85 8.56 2.03 -5.04
CA ALA A 85 9.94 1.59 -4.78
C ALA A 85 10.01 0.09 -4.49
N LEU A 86 9.07 -0.45 -3.71
CA LEU A 86 8.97 -1.89 -3.47
C LEU A 86 8.90 -2.69 -4.78
N ALA A 87 8.17 -2.19 -5.77
CA ALA A 87 7.97 -2.90 -7.03
C ALA A 87 9.09 -2.71 -8.06
N ASN A 88 9.74 -1.54 -8.09
CA ASN A 88 10.59 -1.11 -9.20
C ASN A 88 11.99 -0.62 -8.80
N GLY A 89 12.25 -0.36 -7.53
CA GLY A 89 13.51 0.23 -7.05
C GLY A 89 14.48 -0.79 -6.45
N ASP A 90 15.66 -0.33 -6.05
CA ASP A 90 16.58 -1.10 -5.20
C ASP A 90 16.23 -0.91 -3.70
N MET A 91 17.04 -1.48 -2.80
CA MET A 91 16.82 -1.35 -1.36
C MET A 91 16.98 0.12 -0.88
N ARG A 92 17.90 0.89 -1.47
CA ARG A 92 18.07 2.31 -1.13
C ARG A 92 16.85 3.13 -1.54
N ASP A 93 16.24 2.82 -2.68
CA ASP A 93 14.98 3.45 -3.10
C ASP A 93 13.85 3.18 -2.10
N VAL A 94 13.75 1.95 -1.58
CA VAL A 94 12.76 1.59 -0.55
C VAL A 94 13.00 2.38 0.72
N GLU A 95 14.23 2.42 1.22
CA GLU A 95 14.56 3.20 2.42
C GLU A 95 14.27 4.69 2.25
N ASN A 96 14.69 5.27 1.12
CA ASN A 96 14.49 6.68 0.83
C ASN A 96 13.00 7.02 0.74
N ALA A 97 12.19 6.13 0.15
CA ALA A 97 10.75 6.31 0.08
C ALA A 97 10.10 6.27 1.48
N LEU A 98 10.52 5.34 2.36
CA LEU A 98 10.04 5.25 3.74
C LEU A 98 10.43 6.51 4.55
N LYS A 99 11.71 6.91 4.50
CA LYS A 99 12.20 8.14 5.15
C LYS A 99 11.44 9.38 4.66
N ARG A 100 11.13 9.44 3.35
CA ARG A 100 10.33 10.54 2.78
C ARG A 100 8.90 10.57 3.33
N ILE A 101 8.26 9.41 3.55
CA ILE A 101 6.94 9.34 4.19
C ILE A 101 7.02 9.91 5.61
N MET A 102 7.96 9.41 6.42
CA MET A 102 8.16 9.86 7.81
C MET A 102 8.44 11.37 7.89
N ASN A 103 9.23 11.91 6.96
CA ASN A 103 9.51 13.35 6.93
C ASN A 103 8.31 14.21 6.52
N THR A 104 7.44 13.67 5.64
CA THR A 104 6.29 14.40 5.11
C THR A 104 5.10 14.39 6.07
N TYR A 105 4.80 13.24 6.68
CA TYR A 105 3.66 13.10 7.59
C TYR A 105 4.13 13.23 9.04
N LYS A 106 3.73 14.32 9.71
CA LYS A 106 4.11 14.60 11.11
C LYS A 106 3.33 13.82 12.16
N GLN A 107 2.37 13.00 11.73
CA GLN A 107 1.62 12.13 12.63
C GLN A 107 2.57 11.05 13.16
N GLN A 108 2.77 11.02 14.48
CA GLN A 108 3.70 10.11 15.13
C GLN A 108 3.40 8.65 14.79
N ASP A 109 2.14 8.24 14.91
CA ASP A 109 1.69 6.88 14.62
C ASP A 109 2.04 6.42 13.19
N MET A 110 1.82 7.29 12.18
CA MET A 110 2.24 7.02 10.81
C MET A 110 3.76 6.89 10.71
N SER A 111 4.51 7.81 11.32
CA SER A 111 5.97 7.76 11.33
C SER A 111 6.47 6.44 11.94
N ASP A 112 5.85 5.95 13.01
CA ASP A 112 6.25 4.70 13.68
C ASP A 112 5.86 3.45 12.86
N ILE A 113 4.70 3.42 12.21
CA ILE A 113 4.34 2.31 11.30
C ILE A 113 5.33 2.22 10.14
N TYR A 114 5.68 3.35 9.51
CA TYR A 114 6.64 3.35 8.41
C TYR A 114 8.09 3.17 8.89
N GLY A 115 8.42 3.64 10.09
CA GLY A 115 9.69 3.38 10.76
C GLY A 115 9.89 1.89 11.10
N ALA A 116 8.84 1.21 11.55
CA ALA A 116 8.83 -0.23 11.77
C ALA A 116 9.08 -0.99 10.45
N ASN A 117 8.43 -0.59 9.36
CA ASN A 117 8.72 -1.18 8.04
C ASN A 117 10.18 -0.93 7.62
N LEU A 118 10.73 0.26 7.87
CA LEU A 118 12.14 0.55 7.57
C LEU A 118 13.08 -0.35 8.39
N ALA A 119 12.83 -0.47 9.69
CA ALA A 119 13.62 -1.33 10.57
C ALA A 119 13.53 -2.81 10.17
N LEU A 120 12.36 -3.25 9.66
CA LEU A 120 12.17 -4.59 9.11
C LEU A 120 13.07 -4.85 7.90
N PHE A 121 13.10 -3.92 6.93
CA PHE A 121 13.98 -4.03 5.78
C PHE A 121 15.47 -3.95 6.18
N GLN A 122 15.82 -3.13 7.17
CA GLN A 122 17.19 -3.04 7.69
C GLN A 122 17.61 -4.21 8.57
N ASN A 123 16.72 -5.21 8.78
CA ASN A 123 16.91 -6.32 9.71
C ASN A 123 17.37 -5.84 11.12
N ASN A 124 16.84 -4.69 11.57
CA ASN A 124 17.20 -4.05 12.83
C ASN A 124 16.08 -4.26 13.85
N SER A 125 16.16 -5.36 14.59
CA SER A 125 15.15 -5.73 15.57
C SER A 125 15.01 -4.70 16.69
N LYS A 126 16.09 -4.05 17.13
CA LYS A 126 16.04 -3.00 18.16
C LYS A 126 15.17 -1.82 17.72
N LYS A 127 15.45 -1.24 16.55
CA LYS A 127 14.64 -0.14 16.01
C LYS A 127 13.20 -0.55 15.72
N LEU A 128 13.00 -1.82 15.32
CA LEU A 128 11.67 -2.34 15.09
C LEU A 128 10.85 -2.35 16.38
N LEU A 129 11.45 -2.77 17.50
CA LEU A 129 10.81 -2.73 18.83
C LEU A 129 10.53 -1.29 19.28
N GLU A 130 11.48 -0.37 19.10
CA GLU A 130 11.32 1.05 19.44
C GLU A 130 10.13 1.68 18.71
N HIS A 131 10.02 1.46 17.40
CA HIS A 131 8.87 1.94 16.63
C HIS A 131 7.58 1.22 17.04
N ALA A 132 7.61 -0.10 17.19
CA ALA A 132 6.42 -0.88 17.56
C ALA A 132 5.81 -0.42 18.89
N ASP A 133 6.63 -0.06 19.87
CA ASP A 133 6.15 0.38 21.19
C ASP A 133 5.32 1.67 21.11
N ASN A 134 5.63 2.54 20.15
CA ASN A 134 4.96 3.83 19.94
C ASN A 134 3.70 3.76 19.06
N ILE A 135 3.45 2.65 18.35
CA ILE A 135 2.28 2.52 17.46
C ILE A 135 0.99 2.40 18.29
N SER A 136 0.04 3.31 18.14
CA SER A 136 -1.20 3.31 18.94
C SER A 136 -2.03 2.02 18.83
N GLY A 137 -2.07 1.40 17.65
CA GLY A 137 -2.87 0.20 17.38
C GLY A 137 -2.23 -1.08 17.94
N GLN A 138 -2.86 -1.69 18.96
CA GLN A 138 -2.36 -2.88 19.64
C GLN A 138 -2.04 -4.04 18.69
N GLU A 139 -2.90 -4.32 17.71
CA GLU A 139 -2.66 -5.41 16.76
C GLU A 139 -1.42 -5.16 15.88
N TYR A 140 -1.18 -3.91 15.46
CA TYR A 140 0.04 -3.54 14.74
C TYR A 140 1.27 -3.62 15.63
N LYS A 141 1.18 -3.25 16.92
CA LYS A 141 2.26 -3.47 17.89
C LYS A 141 2.63 -4.94 17.94
N ASP A 142 1.63 -5.81 18.20
CA ASP A 142 1.85 -7.25 18.33
C ASP A 142 2.44 -7.86 17.05
N TYR A 143 2.00 -7.39 15.87
CA TYR A 143 2.54 -7.80 14.59
C TYR A 143 4.04 -7.48 14.46
N TYR A 144 4.45 -6.25 14.75
CA TYR A 144 5.86 -5.85 14.65
C TYR A 144 6.73 -6.41 15.78
N PHE A 145 6.19 -6.58 16.99
CA PHE A 145 6.87 -7.35 18.05
C PHE A 145 7.15 -8.78 17.59
N GLY A 146 6.16 -9.45 17.00
CA GLY A 146 6.34 -10.79 16.43
C GLY A 146 7.49 -10.84 15.42
N HIS A 147 7.54 -9.91 14.46
CA HIS A 147 8.64 -9.81 13.50
C HIS A 147 10.00 -9.60 14.16
N ALA A 148 10.10 -8.74 15.18
CA ALA A 148 11.35 -8.49 15.89
C ALA A 148 11.86 -9.73 16.63
N TYR A 149 10.97 -10.52 17.24
CA TYR A 149 11.35 -11.78 17.88
C TYR A 149 11.77 -12.84 16.86
N VAL A 150 11.11 -12.91 15.70
CA VAL A 150 11.52 -13.77 14.58
C VAL A 150 12.91 -13.40 14.07
N MET A 151 13.24 -12.11 13.93
CA MET A 151 14.58 -11.65 13.54
C MET A 151 15.68 -12.15 14.48
N ASN A 152 15.37 -12.19 15.77
CA ASN A 152 16.30 -12.61 16.81
C ASN A 152 16.30 -14.14 17.01
N GLY A 153 15.61 -14.91 16.16
CA GLY A 153 15.49 -16.37 16.28
C GLY A 153 14.63 -16.86 17.44
N ASN A 154 13.93 -15.95 18.14
CA ASN A 154 13.08 -16.30 19.27
C ASN A 154 11.65 -16.64 18.80
N PHE A 155 11.52 -17.82 18.19
CA PHE A 155 10.26 -18.26 17.59
C PHE A 155 9.16 -18.53 18.61
N ASP A 156 9.51 -18.94 19.84
CA ASP A 156 8.54 -19.18 20.91
C ASP A 156 7.85 -17.88 21.33
N LYS A 157 8.62 -16.81 21.60
CA LYS A 157 8.03 -15.49 21.88
C LYS A 157 7.22 -14.97 20.68
N ALA A 158 7.75 -15.14 19.46
CA ALA A 158 7.01 -14.74 18.26
C ALA A 158 5.67 -15.45 18.12
N SER A 159 5.58 -16.73 18.50
CA SER A 159 4.33 -17.49 18.48
C SER A 159 3.27 -16.92 19.45
N GLY A 160 3.70 -16.43 20.61
CA GLY A 160 2.83 -15.75 21.57
C GLY A 160 2.23 -14.45 21.01
N PHE A 161 2.98 -13.71 20.20
CA PHE A 161 2.46 -12.54 19.48
C PHE A 161 1.55 -12.93 18.31
N LEU A 162 1.91 -13.97 17.56
CA LEU A 162 1.09 -14.49 16.47
C LEU A 162 -0.31 -14.90 16.94
N ALA A 163 -0.43 -15.47 18.15
CA ALA A 163 -1.72 -15.87 18.74
C ALA A 163 -2.66 -14.69 19.06
N LYS A 164 -2.13 -13.47 19.18
CA LYS A 164 -2.90 -12.25 19.44
C LYS A 164 -3.41 -11.57 18.15
N LEU A 165 -2.93 -12.01 16.99
CA LEU A 165 -3.33 -11.44 15.71
C LEU A 165 -4.66 -12.03 15.25
N HIS A 166 -5.52 -11.17 14.70
CA HIS A 166 -6.84 -11.54 14.19
C HIS A 166 -6.99 -11.20 12.70
N THR A 167 -6.22 -10.23 12.22
CA THR A 167 -6.17 -9.76 10.84
C THR A 167 -5.45 -10.80 9.97
N PRO A 168 -6.15 -11.47 9.01
CA PRO A 168 -5.61 -12.64 8.32
C PRO A 168 -4.28 -12.39 7.61
N TRP A 169 -4.14 -11.23 6.99
CA TRP A 169 -2.91 -10.91 6.25
C TRP A 169 -1.71 -10.73 7.16
N MET A 170 -1.90 -10.22 8.38
CA MET A 170 -0.84 -10.07 9.37
C MET A 170 -0.40 -11.44 9.88
N ILE A 171 -1.37 -12.31 10.21
CA ILE A 171 -1.14 -13.69 10.65
C ILE A 171 -0.29 -14.43 9.60
N HIS A 172 -0.76 -14.46 8.36
CA HIS A 172 -0.08 -15.19 7.29
C HIS A 172 1.26 -14.53 6.91
N SER A 173 1.35 -13.20 6.95
CA SER A 173 2.62 -12.50 6.70
C SER A 173 3.68 -12.81 7.77
N LEU A 174 3.30 -12.87 9.06
CA LEU A 174 4.23 -13.20 10.13
C LEU A 174 4.65 -14.67 10.04
N LYS A 175 3.70 -15.59 9.77
CA LYS A 175 4.01 -17.00 9.51
C LYS A 175 4.96 -17.20 8.32
N ALA A 176 4.76 -16.45 7.24
CA ALA A 176 5.66 -16.47 6.09
C ALA A 176 7.07 -16.05 6.50
N TYR A 177 7.21 -14.91 7.18
CA TYR A 177 8.51 -14.42 7.62
C TYR A 177 9.20 -15.37 8.61
N THR A 178 8.45 -15.97 9.53
CA THR A 178 8.97 -17.04 10.42
C THR A 178 9.50 -18.22 9.62
N ALA A 179 8.72 -18.73 8.66
CA ALA A 179 9.12 -19.85 7.83
C ALA A 179 10.39 -19.54 7.01
N LEU A 180 10.50 -18.30 6.50
CA LEU A 180 11.70 -17.84 5.81
C LEU A 180 12.93 -17.88 6.73
N LYS A 181 12.83 -17.35 7.96
CA LYS A 181 13.93 -17.37 8.93
C LYS A 181 14.27 -18.78 9.42
N GLN A 182 13.33 -19.72 9.37
CA GLN A 182 13.55 -21.13 9.67
C GLN A 182 14.09 -21.94 8.47
N GLY A 183 14.30 -21.31 7.31
CA GLY A 183 14.73 -22.00 6.09
C GLY A 183 13.65 -22.88 5.44
N ASN A 184 12.39 -22.79 5.88
CA ASN A 184 11.29 -23.58 5.34
C ASN A 184 10.65 -22.87 4.14
N GLN A 185 11.27 -23.03 2.97
CA GLN A 185 10.85 -22.36 1.74
C GLN A 185 9.42 -22.74 1.30
N SER A 186 9.03 -24.01 1.45
CA SER A 186 7.68 -24.47 1.07
C SER A 186 6.59 -23.75 1.89
N LYS A 187 6.77 -23.71 3.22
CA LYS A 187 5.85 -23.01 4.12
C LYS A 187 5.86 -21.50 3.91
N PHE A 188 7.03 -20.91 3.63
CA PHE A 188 7.12 -19.50 3.26
C PHE A 188 6.24 -19.17 2.04
N LEU A 189 6.35 -19.96 0.95
CA LEU A 189 5.56 -19.72 -0.26
C LEU A 189 4.05 -19.86 -0.02
N GLN A 190 3.65 -20.87 0.76
CA GLN A 190 2.25 -21.08 1.13
C GLN A 190 1.70 -19.89 1.92
N GLU A 191 2.37 -19.50 3.00
CA GLU A 191 1.91 -18.43 3.89
C GLU A 191 1.99 -17.05 3.21
N ALA A 192 3.01 -16.82 2.36
CA ALA A 192 3.10 -15.62 1.55
C ALA A 192 1.90 -15.48 0.61
N ASP A 193 1.52 -16.54 -0.10
CA ASP A 193 0.35 -16.54 -0.99
C ASP A 193 -0.96 -16.29 -0.21
N GLN A 194 -1.13 -16.91 0.98
CA GLN A 194 -2.30 -16.65 1.83
C GLN A 194 -2.37 -15.20 2.33
N SER A 195 -1.22 -14.60 2.68
CA SER A 195 -1.16 -13.18 3.08
C SER A 195 -1.59 -12.25 1.94
N ILE A 196 -1.23 -12.58 0.69
CA ILE A 196 -1.61 -11.80 -0.48
C ILE A 196 -3.09 -12.03 -0.83
N LYS A 197 -3.58 -13.27 -0.76
CA LYS A 197 -4.97 -13.62 -1.08
C LYS A 197 -5.98 -12.99 -0.11
N SER A 198 -5.60 -12.83 1.16
CA SER A 198 -6.42 -12.20 2.19
C SER A 198 -6.49 -10.67 2.11
N THR A 199 -5.85 -10.05 1.11
CA THR A 199 -5.81 -8.59 0.96
C THR A 199 -6.30 -8.09 -0.40
N LEU A 200 -6.71 -6.82 -0.39
CA LEU A 200 -7.15 -6.05 -1.55
C LEU A 200 -6.37 -4.74 -1.62
N GLY A 201 -6.48 -4.06 -2.76
CA GLY A 201 -5.97 -2.71 -2.98
C GLY A 201 -4.47 -2.56 -2.72
N MET A 202 -4.10 -1.43 -2.13
CA MET A 202 -2.70 -1.09 -1.81
C MET A 202 -2.03 -2.14 -0.94
N GLN A 203 -2.73 -2.67 0.07
CA GLN A 203 -2.15 -3.67 0.97
C GLN A 203 -1.74 -4.94 0.21
N ARG A 204 -2.58 -5.39 -0.73
CA ARG A 204 -2.27 -6.53 -1.60
C ARG A 204 -1.01 -6.29 -2.42
N TYR A 205 -0.86 -5.09 -2.95
CA TYR A 205 0.30 -4.71 -3.76
C TYR A 205 1.58 -4.66 -2.92
N VAL A 206 1.52 -4.03 -1.74
CA VAL A 206 2.64 -3.97 -0.81
C VAL A 206 3.06 -5.37 -0.39
N LEU A 207 2.14 -6.21 0.09
CA LEU A 207 2.46 -7.58 0.51
C LEU A 207 3.05 -8.41 -0.64
N HIS A 208 2.47 -8.34 -1.84
CA HIS A 208 3.00 -9.06 -2.99
C HIS A 208 4.46 -8.71 -3.27
N HIS A 209 4.80 -7.42 -3.27
CA HIS A 209 6.17 -6.99 -3.56
C HIS A 209 7.14 -7.19 -2.38
N THR A 210 6.67 -7.07 -1.14
CA THR A 210 7.46 -7.41 0.05
C THR A 210 7.80 -8.91 0.08
N MET A 211 6.83 -9.80 -0.13
CA MET A 211 7.08 -11.25 -0.17
C MET A 211 8.01 -11.63 -1.31
N ARG A 212 7.89 -10.98 -2.47
CA ARG A 212 8.82 -11.18 -3.59
C ARG A 212 10.26 -10.81 -3.22
N ARG A 213 10.47 -9.70 -2.52
CA ARG A 213 11.81 -9.28 -2.05
C ARG A 213 12.39 -10.24 -1.04
N PHE A 214 11.58 -10.64 -0.05
CA PHE A 214 11.96 -11.64 0.94
C PHE A 214 12.38 -12.97 0.31
N LYS A 215 11.66 -13.42 -0.72
CA LYS A 215 12.04 -14.63 -1.49
C LYS A 215 13.41 -14.50 -2.16
N ASN A 216 13.74 -13.31 -2.65
CA ASN A 216 14.93 -13.05 -3.45
C ASN A 216 16.19 -12.75 -2.63
N GLY A 217 16.05 -12.52 -1.32
CA GLY A 217 17.18 -12.03 -0.51
C GLY A 217 17.35 -10.51 -0.56
N ASP A 218 16.38 -9.77 -1.10
CA ASP A 218 16.45 -8.31 -1.27
C ASP A 218 16.02 -7.60 0.03
N PHE A 219 16.80 -7.77 1.10
CA PHE A 219 16.63 -7.11 2.41
C PHE A 219 17.89 -6.33 2.79
#